data_AF-A0A813X9S9-F1
#
_entry.id   AF-A0A813X9S9-F1
#
_cell.length_a   1.000
_cell.length_b   1.000
_cell.length_c   1.000
_cell.angle_alpha   90.00
_cell.angle_beta   90.00
_cell.angle_gamma   90.00
#
_symmetry.space_group_name_H-M   'P 1'
#
loop_
_entity.id
_entity.type
_entity.pdbx_description
1 polymer ?
#
loop_
_entity_poly.entity_id
_entity_poly.type
_entity_poly.pdbx_seq_one_letter_code
_entity_poly.pdbx_strand_id
1 'polypeptide(L)'
;MSQLCANATCKQISHVLCYCCNENFCLDHLLTHNTLNNYKSNSLIDQINRLHKQLKRLNIDKIVDESRLKLDKWRDNSLKKVHHFYDTKCEELDRYYTGKVRQQQKEIEQLYKKLNELNQKQDTIDENNINELQTNILHLKHKIDKIEQKIIPINIRALTIDNNLIIIGEMKIKGFDLTTLSLPYQTFNISENFELGLASNNQYLLIDQNSDLILFDKDLTIIQQSTWDYGVIHDFCWSSGLVSFIVITEQSKAFLVSGNNLSINSIEGIDNHLWISCTCSNSFLYLTTLSNSIVEFSLLPSFSCMRRWDPPTTCKENEFIKDINCNDDKIALIIVHFSDKIIHLIVRSVTTFDQLFSIRLDIKHLSYQLPIRCCPLKNNEWLVIEANTSQFFHIGKDGKLKGTLTYDQPPYNALLFGSNILVIRTDSTINFHEVLH
;
A
#
# COMPACT_ATOMS: atom_id res chain seq x y z
N MET A 1 -59.76 29.49 -33.15
CA MET A 1 -59.71 30.60 -32.17
C MET A 1 -58.44 31.39 -32.42
N SER A 2 -58.54 32.67 -32.77
CA SER A 2 -57.40 33.56 -32.97
C SER A 2 -56.73 33.85 -31.62
N GLN A 3 -55.46 33.47 -31.47
CA GLN A 3 -54.69 33.78 -30.26
C GLN A 3 -54.13 35.20 -30.36
N LEU A 4 -54.12 35.94 -29.24
CA LEU A 4 -53.54 37.27 -29.17
C LEU A 4 -52.00 37.21 -29.20
N CYS A 5 -51.37 38.29 -29.65
CA CYS A 5 -49.91 38.44 -29.54
C CYS A 5 -49.45 38.33 -28.07
N ALA A 6 -48.35 37.65 -27.83
CA ALA A 6 -47.77 37.40 -26.50
C ALA A 6 -47.26 38.67 -25.81
N ASN A 7 -47.06 39.77 -26.55
CA ASN A 7 -46.81 41.07 -25.95
C ASN A 7 -48.12 41.59 -25.33
N ALA A 8 -48.18 41.69 -24.00
CA ALA A 8 -49.36 42.09 -23.22
C ALA A 8 -49.96 43.46 -23.62
N THR A 9 -49.17 44.32 -24.26
CA THR A 9 -49.62 45.65 -24.74
C THR A 9 -50.18 45.64 -26.16
N CYS A 10 -50.03 44.53 -26.88
CA CYS A 10 -50.45 44.38 -28.27
C CYS A 10 -51.84 43.74 -28.37
N LYS A 11 -52.81 44.45 -28.96
CA LYS A 11 -54.17 43.94 -29.19
C LYS A 11 -54.33 43.22 -30.54
N GLN A 12 -53.26 43.09 -31.33
CA GLN A 12 -53.32 42.42 -32.63
C GLN A 12 -53.41 40.89 -32.48
N ILE A 13 -54.05 40.26 -33.45
CA ILE A 13 -54.13 38.81 -33.58
C ILE A 13 -52.73 38.28 -33.95
N SER A 14 -52.30 37.20 -33.30
CA SER A 14 -51.08 36.48 -33.66
C SER A 14 -51.21 35.89 -35.06
N HIS A 15 -50.15 36.05 -35.86
CA HIS A 15 -50.06 35.44 -37.19
C HIS A 15 -49.06 34.29 -37.24
N VAL A 16 -48.13 34.21 -36.27
CA VAL A 16 -47.02 33.27 -36.29
C VAL A 16 -46.68 32.81 -34.86
N LEU A 17 -46.46 31.51 -34.70
CA LEU A 17 -45.90 30.92 -33.48
C LEU A 17 -44.36 30.90 -33.60
N CYS A 18 -43.66 31.48 -32.64
CA CYS A 18 -42.22 31.32 -32.54
C CYS A 18 -41.91 29.94 -31.95
N TYR A 19 -41.35 29.03 -32.75
CA TYR A 19 -40.99 27.68 -32.31
C TYR A 19 -39.88 27.65 -31.24
N CYS A 20 -39.09 28.73 -31.09
CA CYS A 20 -38.00 28.78 -30.12
C CYS A 20 -38.48 29.01 -28.68
N CYS A 21 -39.53 29.82 -28.49
CA CYS A 21 -40.10 30.11 -27.16
C CYS A 21 -41.54 29.64 -26.99
N ASN A 22 -42.14 29.07 -28.04
CA ASN A 22 -43.53 28.63 -28.10
C ASN A 22 -44.54 29.77 -27.81
N GLU A 23 -44.19 31.01 -28.16
CA GLU A 23 -45.02 32.19 -27.99
C GLU A 23 -45.56 32.71 -29.32
N ASN A 24 -46.78 33.24 -29.28
CA ASN A 24 -47.53 33.70 -30.44
C ASN A 24 -47.27 35.19 -30.69
N PHE A 25 -46.87 35.58 -31.90
CA PHE A 25 -46.57 36.97 -32.23
C PHE A 25 -47.35 37.48 -33.44
N CYS A 26 -47.75 38.75 -33.42
CA CYS A 26 -48.06 39.46 -34.66
C CYS A 26 -46.76 39.72 -35.45
N LEU A 27 -46.87 40.03 -36.74
CA LEU A 27 -45.71 40.16 -37.63
C LEU A 27 -44.67 41.18 -37.10
N ASP A 28 -45.13 42.33 -36.60
CA ASP A 28 -44.24 43.39 -36.10
C ASP A 28 -43.47 42.98 -34.84
N HIS A 29 -44.15 42.28 -33.92
CA HIS A 29 -43.50 41.79 -32.69
C HIS A 29 -42.62 40.57 -32.96
N LEU A 30 -42.92 39.75 -33.98
CA LEU A 30 -42.04 38.69 -34.42
C LEU A 30 -40.72 39.24 -34.97
N LEU A 31 -40.78 40.30 -35.78
CA LEU A 31 -39.58 40.99 -36.29
C LEU A 31 -38.74 41.57 -35.15
N THR A 32 -39.38 42.19 -34.17
CA THR A 32 -38.72 42.73 -32.97
C THR A 32 -38.09 41.60 -32.13
N HIS A 33 -38.84 40.51 -31.93
CA HIS A 33 -38.38 39.33 -31.21
C HIS A 33 -37.18 38.67 -31.89
N ASN A 34 -37.23 38.49 -33.21
CA ASN A 34 -36.11 37.96 -34.01
C ASN A 34 -34.90 38.88 -33.95
N THR A 35 -35.11 40.20 -33.99
CA THR A 35 -34.02 41.18 -33.87
C THR A 35 -33.35 41.10 -32.50
N LEU A 36 -34.13 40.98 -31.42
CA LEU A 36 -33.63 40.80 -30.06
C LEU A 36 -32.87 39.48 -29.90
N ASN A 37 -33.38 38.38 -30.47
CA ASN A 37 -32.72 37.08 -30.45
C ASN A 37 -31.42 37.09 -31.25
N ASN A 38 -31.40 37.74 -32.41
CA ASN A 38 -30.18 37.94 -33.19
C ASN A 38 -29.14 38.76 -32.41
N TYR A 39 -29.56 39.80 -31.69
CA TYR A 39 -28.66 40.57 -30.82
C TYR A 39 -28.07 39.71 -29.68
N LYS A 40 -28.90 38.90 -29.02
CA LYS A 40 -28.45 37.95 -27.99
C LYS A 40 -27.48 36.91 -28.56
N SER A 41 -27.79 36.35 -29.73
CA SER A 41 -26.93 35.39 -30.44
C SER A 41 -25.58 36.01 -30.80
N ASN A 42 -25.57 37.21 -31.38
CA ASN A 42 -24.35 37.93 -31.73
C ASN A 42 -23.50 38.25 -30.48
N SER A 43 -24.12 38.63 -29.36
CA SER A 43 -23.43 38.84 -28.08
C SER A 43 -22.76 37.56 -27.56
N LEU A 44 -23.40 36.39 -27.72
CA LEU A 44 -22.80 35.10 -27.36
C LEU A 44 -21.64 34.74 -28.30
N ILE A 45 -21.78 34.98 -29.60
CA ILE A 45 -20.70 34.80 -30.58
C ILE A 45 -19.49 35.68 -30.21
N ASP A 46 -19.73 36.93 -29.82
CA ASP A 46 -18.66 37.83 -29.37
C ASP A 46 -17.98 37.32 -28.09
N GLN A 47 -18.74 36.77 -27.13
CA GLN A 47 -18.18 36.15 -25.94
C GLN A 47 -17.34 34.91 -26.28
N ILE A 48 -17.83 34.04 -27.16
CA ILE A 48 -17.09 32.86 -27.64
C ILE A 48 -15.80 33.30 -28.35
N ASN A 49 -15.86 34.31 -29.20
CA ASN A 49 -14.70 34.86 -29.90
C ASN A 49 -13.67 35.47 -28.93
N ARG A 50 -14.13 36.12 -27.85
CA ARG A 50 -13.25 36.63 -26.79
C ARG A 50 -12.56 35.49 -26.05
N LEU A 51 -13.30 34.45 -25.64
CA LEU A 51 -12.74 33.25 -25.00
C LEU A 51 -11.73 32.54 -25.91
N HIS A 52 -12.04 32.40 -27.19
CA HIS A 52 -11.13 31.79 -28.18
C HIS A 52 -9.84 32.61 -28.34
N LYS A 53 -9.94 33.94 -28.39
CA LYS A 53 -8.76 34.83 -28.41
C LYS A 53 -7.95 34.73 -27.12
N GLN A 54 -8.60 34.60 -25.97
CA GLN A 54 -7.92 34.38 -24.68
C GLN A 54 -7.18 33.05 -24.68
N LEU A 55 -7.82 31.96 -25.13
CA LEU A 55 -7.21 30.64 -25.20
C LEU A 55 -6.01 30.60 -26.15
N LYS A 56 -6.10 31.26 -27.31
CA LYS A 56 -4.96 31.42 -28.24
C LYS A 56 -3.80 32.25 -27.67
N ARG A 57 -4.05 33.11 -26.68
CA ARG A 57 -3.02 33.91 -26.00
C ARG A 57 -2.34 33.15 -24.87
N LEU A 58 -2.88 32.00 -24.44
CA LEU A 58 -2.22 31.17 -23.45
C LEU A 58 -0.93 30.60 -24.06
N ASN A 59 0.20 31.01 -23.51
CA ASN A 59 1.48 30.43 -23.83
C ASN A 59 1.65 29.18 -22.95
N ILE A 60 1.23 28.03 -23.50
CA ILE A 60 1.27 26.74 -22.80
C ILE A 60 2.70 26.41 -22.40
N ASP A 61 3.66 26.63 -23.29
CA ASP A 61 5.08 26.34 -23.04
C ASP A 61 5.58 27.11 -21.82
N LYS A 62 5.25 28.41 -21.73
CA LYS A 62 5.59 29.22 -20.56
C LYS A 62 4.98 28.70 -19.27
N ILE A 63 3.71 28.28 -19.29
CA ILE A 63 3.02 27.72 -18.11
C ILE A 63 3.66 26.39 -17.68
N VAL A 64 4.03 25.55 -18.66
CA VAL A 64 4.71 24.28 -18.42
C VAL A 64 6.12 24.51 -17.85
N ASP A 65 6.87 25.45 -18.41
CA ASP A 65 8.22 25.78 -17.93
C ASP A 65 8.19 26.37 -16.51
N GLU A 66 7.24 27.26 -16.20
CA GLU A 66 7.02 27.75 -14.83
C GLU A 66 6.68 26.61 -13.86
N SER A 67 5.96 25.59 -14.31
CA SER A 67 5.63 24.41 -13.49
C SER A 67 6.84 23.49 -13.31
N ARG A 68 7.64 23.29 -14.37
CA ARG A 68 8.91 22.54 -14.30
C ARG A 68 9.89 23.18 -13.32
N LEU A 69 10.01 24.51 -13.32
CA LEU A 69 10.86 25.22 -12.36
C LEU A 69 10.47 24.94 -10.90
N LYS A 70 9.17 24.73 -10.61
CA LYS A 70 8.72 24.30 -9.26
C LYS A 70 9.19 22.88 -8.94
N LEU A 71 9.14 21.97 -9.91
CA LEU A 71 9.63 20.60 -9.75
C LEU A 71 11.16 20.55 -9.57
N ASP A 72 11.91 21.32 -10.35
CA ASP A 72 13.36 21.44 -10.20
C ASP A 72 13.73 22.00 -8.82
N LYS A 73 13.03 23.05 -8.37
CA LYS A 73 13.21 23.60 -7.03
C LYS A 73 12.89 22.58 -5.94
N TRP A 74 11.83 21.78 -6.11
CA TRP A 74 11.51 20.70 -5.19
C TRP A 74 12.62 19.65 -5.16
N ARG A 75 13.10 19.19 -6.33
CA ARG A 75 14.20 18.24 -6.45
C ARG A 75 15.44 18.75 -5.71
N ASP A 76 15.87 19.96 -5.99
CA ASP A 76 17.08 20.53 -5.41
C ASP A 76 16.96 20.71 -3.89
N ASN A 77 15.79 21.11 -3.40
CA ASN A 77 15.53 21.21 -1.96
C ASN A 77 15.50 19.84 -1.28
N SER A 78 14.90 18.84 -1.91
CA SER A 78 14.85 17.46 -1.39
C SER A 78 16.25 16.86 -1.31
N LEU A 79 17.07 17.01 -2.36
CA LEU A 79 18.47 16.56 -2.35
C LEU A 79 19.28 17.23 -1.23
N LYS A 80 19.11 18.55 -1.02
CA LYS A 80 19.74 19.25 0.11
C LYS A 80 19.35 18.67 1.46
N LYS A 81 18.07 18.32 1.66
CA LYS A 81 17.62 17.68 2.91
C LYS A 81 18.23 16.29 3.10
N VAL A 82 18.31 15.50 2.03
CA VAL A 82 18.94 14.17 2.07
C VAL A 82 20.41 14.28 2.43
N HIS A 83 21.16 15.19 1.80
CA HIS A 83 22.56 15.44 2.15
C HIS A 83 22.71 15.91 3.60
N HIS A 84 21.91 16.89 4.04
CA HIS A 84 21.96 17.36 5.42
C HIS A 84 21.67 16.27 6.45
N PHE A 85 20.72 15.38 6.16
CA PHE A 85 20.43 14.24 7.01
C PHE A 85 21.61 13.27 7.07
N TYR A 86 22.23 12.96 5.94
CA TYR A 86 23.45 12.15 5.87
C TYR A 86 24.57 12.76 6.72
N ASP A 87 24.87 14.05 6.52
CA ASP A 87 25.91 14.77 7.27
C ASP A 87 25.65 14.71 8.79
N THR A 88 24.39 14.91 9.20
CA THR A 88 23.98 14.81 10.61
C THR A 88 24.25 13.41 11.19
N LYS A 89 24.02 12.36 10.40
CA LYS A 89 24.30 10.97 10.83
C LYS A 89 25.80 10.68 10.89
N CYS A 90 26.61 11.25 10.01
CA CYS A 90 28.07 11.23 10.14
C CYS A 90 28.53 11.92 11.43
N GLU A 91 28.00 13.10 11.76
CA GLU A 91 28.35 13.79 13.01
C GLU A 91 27.90 13.04 14.27
N GLU A 92 26.76 12.34 14.23
CA GLU A 92 26.33 11.45 15.31
C GLU A 92 27.32 10.29 15.51
N LEU A 93 27.79 9.70 14.42
CA LEU A 93 28.78 8.62 14.44
C LEU A 93 30.12 9.11 15.02
N ASP A 94 30.59 10.27 14.58
CA ASP A 94 31.83 10.89 15.08
C ASP A 94 31.74 11.21 16.58
N ARG A 95 30.61 11.76 17.02
CA ARG A 95 30.36 12.02 18.45
C ARG A 95 30.34 10.75 19.26
N TYR A 96 29.74 9.67 18.76
CA TYR A 96 29.70 8.39 19.44
C TYR A 96 31.12 7.85 19.69
N TYR A 97 31.95 7.76 18.64
CA TYR A 97 33.32 7.27 18.76
C TYR A 97 34.18 8.17 19.65
N THR A 98 34.10 9.49 19.44
CA THR A 98 34.85 10.47 20.25
C THR A 98 34.47 10.37 21.73
N GLY A 99 33.18 10.19 22.04
CA GLY A 99 32.70 10.01 23.40
C GLY A 99 33.26 8.75 24.06
N LYS A 100 33.29 7.63 23.33
CA LYS A 100 33.86 6.36 23.84
C LYS A 100 35.35 6.48 24.11
N VAL A 101 36.11 7.06 23.18
CA VAL A 101 37.56 7.28 23.35
C VAL A 101 37.84 8.19 24.54
N ARG A 102 37.13 9.32 24.66
CA ARG A 102 37.29 10.23 25.82
C ARG A 102 36.95 9.57 27.15
N GLN A 103 35.96 8.68 27.19
CA GLN A 103 35.65 7.92 28.40
C GLN A 103 36.82 7.02 28.81
N GLN A 104 37.45 6.32 27.85
CA GLN A 104 38.62 5.49 28.14
C GLN A 104 39.83 6.34 28.58
N GLN A 105 40.04 7.50 27.96
CA GLN A 105 41.09 8.44 28.38
C GLN A 105 40.93 8.89 29.84
N LYS A 106 39.70 9.20 30.28
CA LYS A 106 39.43 9.54 31.69
C LYS A 106 39.69 8.36 32.64
N GLU A 107 39.34 7.14 32.24
CA GLU A 107 39.67 5.93 33.04
C GLU A 107 41.20 5.74 33.17
N ILE A 108 41.96 6.01 32.11
CA ILE A 108 43.44 6.01 32.14
C ILE A 108 43.98 7.06 33.12
N GLU A 109 43.49 8.30 33.06
CA GLU A 109 43.92 9.38 33.97
C GLU A 109 43.64 9.04 35.44
N GLN A 110 42.49 8.41 35.73
CA GLN A 110 42.14 7.94 37.07
C GLN A 110 43.11 6.86 37.57
N LEU A 111 43.52 5.92 36.69
CA LEU A 111 44.51 4.91 37.02
C LEU A 111 45.87 5.54 37.33
N TYR A 112 46.33 6.53 36.56
CA TYR A 112 47.56 7.26 36.85
C TYR A 112 47.50 7.97 38.20
N LYS A 113 46.36 8.60 38.52
CA LYS A 113 46.18 9.27 39.81
C LYS A 113 46.27 8.27 40.98
N LYS A 114 45.58 7.12 40.88
CA LYS A 114 45.60 6.06 41.89
C LYS A 114 47.01 5.47 42.07
N LEU A 115 47.74 5.28 40.97
CA LEU A 115 49.13 4.82 41.00
C LEU A 115 50.05 5.81 41.72
N ASN A 116 49.92 7.10 41.43
CA ASN A 116 50.71 8.15 42.08
C ASN A 116 50.41 8.24 43.59
N GLU A 117 49.14 8.12 43.99
CA GLU A 117 48.73 8.10 45.40
C GLU A 117 49.33 6.89 46.14
N LEU A 118 49.40 5.72 45.51
CA LEU A 118 50.04 4.54 46.08
C LEU A 118 51.57 4.71 46.20
N ASN A 119 52.22 5.28 45.18
CA ASN A 119 53.66 5.55 45.20
C ASN A 119 54.07 6.57 46.27
N GLN A 120 53.23 7.56 46.56
CA GLN A 120 53.47 8.54 47.63
C GLN A 120 53.30 7.97 49.03
N LYS A 121 52.52 6.88 49.18
CA LYS A 121 52.18 6.28 50.48
C LYS A 121 53.18 5.27 51.00
N GLN A 122 54.28 4.98 50.28
CA GLN A 122 55.51 4.18 50.55
C GLN A 122 55.55 3.06 51.62
N ASP A 123 54.74 3.08 52.69
CA ASP A 123 54.76 2.17 53.83
C ASP A 123 53.66 1.09 53.84
N THR A 124 52.72 1.06 52.88
CA THR A 124 51.71 -0.04 52.76
C THR A 124 51.30 -0.32 51.32
N ILE A 125 52.25 -0.75 50.49
CA ILE A 125 51.91 -1.40 49.22
C ILE A 125 51.45 -2.82 49.54
N ASP A 126 50.16 -2.99 49.84
CA ASP A 126 49.52 -4.30 49.93
C ASP A 126 49.40 -4.92 48.51
N GLU A 127 49.71 -6.21 48.39
CA GLU A 127 49.68 -6.99 47.15
C GLU A 127 48.30 -6.92 46.47
N ASN A 128 47.25 -6.75 47.28
CA ASN A 128 45.88 -6.51 46.82
C ASN A 128 45.72 -5.24 45.98
N ASN A 129 46.43 -4.15 46.30
CA ASN A 129 46.33 -2.89 45.54
C ASN A 129 46.97 -3.01 44.15
N ILE A 130 48.05 -3.79 44.05
CA ILE A 130 48.71 -4.09 42.78
C ILE A 130 47.80 -4.96 41.91
N ASN A 131 47.20 -6.00 42.48
CA ASN A 131 46.28 -6.90 41.79
C ASN A 131 45.02 -6.16 41.29
N GLU A 132 44.50 -5.21 42.06
CA GLU A 132 43.37 -4.37 41.66
C GLU A 132 43.72 -3.48 40.44
N LEU A 133 44.89 -2.84 40.47
CA LEU A 133 45.39 -2.03 39.34
C LEU A 133 45.58 -2.87 38.08
N GLN A 134 46.19 -4.06 38.19
CA GLN A 134 46.36 -4.98 37.06
C GLN A 134 45.03 -5.42 36.46
N THR A 135 44.04 -5.74 37.30
CA THR A 135 42.70 -6.11 36.84
C THR A 135 42.02 -4.96 36.09
N ASN A 136 42.15 -3.72 36.60
CA ASN A 136 41.59 -2.55 35.94
C ASN A 136 42.27 -2.25 34.59
N ILE A 137 43.61 -2.40 34.50
CA ILE A 137 44.35 -2.24 33.25
C ILE A 137 43.91 -3.28 32.21
N LEU A 138 43.78 -4.55 32.59
CA LEU A 138 43.31 -5.61 31.71
C LEU A 138 41.89 -5.35 31.21
N HIS A 139 41.00 -4.91 32.10
CA HIS A 139 39.62 -4.58 31.75
C HIS A 139 39.56 -3.39 30.78
N LEU A 140 40.36 -2.35 31.02
CA LEU A 140 40.45 -1.18 30.15
C LEU A 140 41.02 -1.54 28.77
N LYS A 141 42.06 -2.39 28.72
CA LYS A 141 42.61 -2.91 27.47
C LYS A 141 41.53 -3.62 26.65
N HIS A 142 40.76 -4.51 27.28
CA HIS A 142 39.66 -5.20 26.62
C HIS A 142 38.54 -4.25 26.14
N LYS A 143 38.28 -3.12 26.84
CA LYS A 143 37.36 -2.08 26.36
C LYS A 143 37.90 -1.37 25.11
N ILE A 144 39.19 -1.06 25.07
CA ILE A 144 39.86 -0.42 23.93
C ILE A 144 39.86 -1.37 22.72
N ASP A 145 40.26 -2.62 22.93
CA ASP A 145 40.25 -3.66 21.88
C ASP A 145 38.84 -3.82 21.29
N LYS A 146 37.79 -3.75 22.11
CA LYS A 146 36.39 -3.76 21.65
C LYS A 146 35.99 -2.55 20.82
N ILE A 147 36.60 -1.38 21.04
CA ILE A 147 36.34 -0.19 20.23
C ILE A 147 37.04 -0.32 18.87
N GLU A 148 38.28 -0.84 18.86
CA GLU A 148 39.05 -1.05 17.62
C GLU A 148 38.47 -2.16 16.73
N GLN A 149 37.96 -3.23 17.33
CA GLN A 149 37.49 -4.41 16.59
C GLN A 149 36.01 -4.37 16.19
N LYS A 150 35.19 -3.49 16.76
CA LYS A 150 33.75 -3.42 16.43
C LYS A 150 33.45 -2.36 15.37
N ILE A 151 33.10 -2.83 14.18
CA ILE A 151 32.27 -2.09 13.23
C ILE A 151 30.88 -1.97 13.85
N ILE A 152 30.40 -0.75 14.08
CA ILE A 152 29.04 -0.53 14.60
C ILE A 152 28.05 -1.00 13.53
N PRO A 153 27.07 -1.85 13.87
CA PRO A 153 26.03 -2.22 12.93
C PRO A 153 25.14 -1.00 12.65
N ILE A 154 25.26 -0.41 11.47
CA ILE A 154 24.38 0.65 10.98
C ILE A 154 23.23 -0.03 10.23
N ASN A 155 22.02 0.08 10.76
CA ASN A 155 20.81 -0.39 10.06
C ASN A 155 20.25 0.76 9.22
N ILE A 156 20.38 0.65 7.89
CA ILE A 156 19.87 1.63 6.93
C ILE A 156 18.59 1.08 6.30
N ARG A 157 17.48 1.80 6.48
CA ARG A 157 16.22 1.48 5.79
C ARG A 157 16.21 2.13 4.41
N ALA A 158 15.54 1.49 3.45
CA ALA A 158 15.36 2.04 2.12
C ALA A 158 14.54 3.34 2.15
N LEU A 159 14.95 4.33 1.35
CA LEU A 159 14.17 5.54 1.12
C LEU A 159 13.06 5.24 0.10
N THR A 160 11.81 5.27 0.52
CA THR A 160 10.65 5.08 -0.36
C THR A 160 10.12 6.43 -0.85
N ILE A 161 9.85 6.53 -2.16
CA ILE A 161 9.25 7.72 -2.78
C ILE A 161 7.78 7.40 -3.02
N ASP A 162 6.89 8.07 -2.30
CA ASP A 162 5.45 7.97 -2.51
C ASP A 162 5.05 8.74 -3.78
N ASN A 163 4.25 8.10 -4.63
CA ASN A 163 3.71 8.71 -5.86
C ASN A 163 2.82 9.93 -5.56
N ASN A 164 2.30 10.06 -4.34
CA ASN A 164 1.49 11.19 -3.89
C ASN A 164 2.34 12.42 -3.48
N LEU A 165 3.67 12.35 -3.50
CA LEU A 165 4.54 13.47 -3.13
C LEU A 165 4.43 14.66 -4.10
N ILE A 166 4.07 14.41 -5.35
CA ILE A 166 3.89 15.42 -6.39
C ILE A 166 2.54 15.20 -7.06
N ILE A 167 1.63 16.16 -6.89
CA ILE A 167 0.31 16.14 -7.53
C ILE A 167 0.30 17.23 -8.62
N ILE A 168 0.11 16.83 -9.88
CA ILE A 168 0.04 17.76 -11.02
C ILE A 168 -1.42 17.99 -11.40
N GLY A 169 -2.03 19.03 -10.81
CA GLY A 169 -3.38 19.49 -11.14
C GLY A 169 -4.49 18.46 -10.94
N GLU A 170 -5.62 18.67 -11.63
CA GLU A 170 -6.74 17.71 -11.74
C GLU A 170 -6.50 16.71 -12.87
N MET A 171 -5.25 16.25 -13.08
CA MET A 171 -5.11 14.97 -13.76
C MET A 171 -5.76 13.94 -12.83
N LYS A 172 -7.02 13.59 -13.13
CA LYS A 172 -7.58 12.33 -12.70
C LYS A 172 -6.59 11.29 -13.21
N ILE A 173 -5.66 10.87 -12.36
CA ILE A 173 -5.10 9.52 -12.44
C ILE A 173 -6.37 8.69 -12.59
N LYS A 174 -6.65 8.14 -13.78
CA LYS A 174 -7.86 7.34 -13.92
C LYS A 174 -7.65 6.25 -12.89
N GLY A 175 -8.51 6.25 -11.86
CA GLY A 175 -8.48 5.18 -10.88
C GLY A 175 -8.64 3.88 -11.65
N PHE A 176 -8.15 2.79 -11.06
CA PHE A 176 -8.47 1.45 -11.53
C PHE A 176 -9.96 1.40 -11.88
N ASP A 177 -10.30 1.08 -13.13
CA ASP A 177 -11.69 0.93 -13.56
C ASP A 177 -11.89 -0.51 -13.98
N LEU A 178 -12.57 -1.26 -13.10
CA LEU A 178 -12.85 -2.67 -13.30
C LEU A 178 -13.60 -2.95 -14.61
N THR A 179 -14.41 -2.00 -15.09
CA THR A 179 -15.19 -2.16 -16.34
C THR A 179 -14.32 -2.11 -17.60
N THR A 180 -13.09 -1.62 -17.46
CA THR A 180 -12.11 -1.53 -18.55
C THR A 180 -11.09 -2.65 -18.56
N LEU A 181 -11.24 -3.64 -17.67
CA LEU A 181 -10.34 -4.79 -17.59
C LEU A 181 -10.34 -5.52 -18.94
N SER A 182 -9.21 -5.45 -19.64
CA SER A 182 -9.06 -6.09 -20.94
C SER A 182 -8.94 -7.60 -20.80
N LEU A 183 -8.96 -8.32 -21.92
CA LEU A 183 -8.45 -9.68 -21.97
C LEU A 183 -7.01 -9.73 -21.42
N PRO A 184 -6.61 -10.86 -20.80
CA PRO A 184 -5.24 -11.00 -20.33
C PRO A 184 -4.29 -10.88 -21.51
N TYR A 185 -3.25 -10.05 -21.38
CA TYR A 185 -2.23 -9.91 -22.42
C TYR A 185 -1.21 -11.05 -22.34
N GLN A 186 -1.13 -11.71 -21.18
CA GLN A 186 -0.29 -12.88 -20.95
C GLN A 186 -0.98 -13.82 -19.97
N THR A 187 -0.85 -15.12 -20.23
CA THR A 187 -1.39 -16.19 -19.39
C THR A 187 -0.32 -17.25 -19.20
N PHE A 188 -0.13 -17.69 -17.97
CA PHE A 188 0.73 -18.82 -17.62
C PHE A 188 -0.12 -19.98 -17.17
N ASN A 189 0.10 -21.14 -17.77
CA ASN A 189 -0.59 -22.36 -17.34
C ASN A 189 0.09 -22.91 -16.10
N ILE A 190 -0.71 -23.16 -15.08
CA ILE A 190 -0.32 -23.92 -13.90
C ILE A 190 -0.99 -25.28 -13.95
N SER A 191 -0.30 -26.26 -13.39
CA SER A 191 -0.81 -27.60 -13.16
C SER A 191 -1.96 -27.53 -12.14
N GLU A 192 -3.02 -28.28 -12.42
CA GLU A 192 -4.21 -28.33 -11.56
C GLU A 192 -3.84 -28.76 -10.14
N ASN A 193 -3.89 -27.81 -9.19
CA ASN A 193 -3.82 -28.04 -7.76
C ASN A 193 -4.44 -26.84 -7.02
N PHE A 194 -5.04 -27.07 -5.85
CA PHE A 194 -5.72 -26.07 -5.00
C PHE A 194 -4.75 -25.08 -4.31
N GLU A 195 -3.68 -24.73 -4.99
CA GLU A 195 -2.68 -23.78 -4.53
C GLU A 195 -3.21 -22.36 -4.72
N LEU A 196 -3.16 -21.56 -3.66
CA LEU A 196 -3.74 -20.20 -3.60
C LEU A 196 -2.65 -19.13 -3.48
N GLY A 197 -1.39 -19.52 -3.30
CA GLY A 197 -0.29 -18.63 -2.98
C GLY A 197 -0.02 -17.62 -4.09
N LEU A 198 -0.16 -16.33 -3.75
CA LEU A 198 0.17 -15.22 -4.63
C LEU A 198 0.58 -14.01 -3.78
N ALA A 199 1.82 -13.55 -3.91
CA ALA A 199 2.29 -12.33 -3.25
C ALA A 199 3.29 -11.56 -4.09
N SER A 200 3.38 -10.25 -3.89
CA SER A 200 4.32 -9.41 -4.63
C SER A 200 4.93 -8.31 -3.77
N ASN A 201 6.13 -7.89 -4.16
CA ASN A 201 6.80 -6.70 -3.65
C ASN A 201 6.90 -5.56 -4.67
N ASN A 202 6.09 -5.61 -5.74
CA ASN A 202 6.11 -4.72 -6.91
C ASN A 202 7.31 -4.86 -7.85
N GLN A 203 8.35 -5.60 -7.48
CA GLN A 203 9.48 -5.94 -8.35
C GLN A 203 9.46 -7.40 -8.77
N TYR A 204 9.07 -8.26 -7.82
CA TYR A 204 8.96 -9.69 -7.97
C TYR A 204 7.56 -10.15 -7.58
N LEU A 205 7.13 -11.21 -8.23
CA LEU A 205 5.89 -11.93 -7.96
C LEU A 205 6.25 -13.36 -7.55
N LEU A 206 5.83 -13.75 -6.35
CA LEU A 206 6.01 -15.10 -5.82
C LEU A 206 4.71 -15.88 -5.97
N ILE A 207 4.82 -17.06 -6.55
CA ILE A 207 3.72 -17.97 -6.88
C ILE A 207 4.10 -19.36 -6.34
N ASP A 208 3.14 -20.07 -5.73
CA ASP A 208 3.25 -21.53 -5.53
C ASP A 208 2.78 -22.28 -6.78
N GLN A 209 3.54 -23.30 -7.17
CA GLN A 209 3.19 -24.20 -8.25
C GLN A 209 3.72 -25.62 -7.96
N ASN A 210 2.83 -26.58 -7.72
CA ASN A 210 3.17 -28.00 -7.59
C ASN A 210 4.30 -28.31 -6.61
N SER A 211 4.21 -27.77 -5.38
CA SER A 211 5.29 -27.88 -4.38
C SER A 211 6.59 -27.15 -4.76
N ASP A 212 6.58 -26.23 -5.72
CA ASP A 212 7.66 -25.29 -5.97
C ASP A 212 7.20 -23.86 -5.70
N LEU A 213 8.14 -23.01 -5.29
CA LEU A 213 8.01 -21.57 -5.25
C LEU A 213 8.71 -20.97 -6.46
N ILE A 214 7.97 -20.19 -7.26
CA ILE A 214 8.46 -19.58 -8.49
C ILE A 214 8.45 -18.06 -8.35
N LEU A 215 9.58 -17.43 -8.66
CA LEU A 215 9.77 -16.00 -8.61
C LEU A 215 9.83 -15.41 -10.02
N PHE A 216 8.90 -14.51 -10.33
CA PHE A 216 8.86 -13.75 -11.57
C PHE A 216 9.38 -12.33 -11.38
N ASP A 217 10.01 -11.76 -12.41
CA ASP A 217 10.29 -10.32 -12.48
C ASP A 217 9.13 -9.52 -13.08
N LYS A 218 9.36 -8.21 -13.26
CA LYS A 218 8.41 -7.27 -13.89
C LYS A 218 8.13 -7.56 -15.35
N ASP A 219 9.07 -8.20 -16.04
CA ASP A 219 8.93 -8.62 -17.44
C ASP A 219 8.23 -9.99 -17.54
N LEU A 220 7.74 -10.51 -16.41
CA LEU A 220 7.07 -11.79 -16.26
C LEU A 220 7.96 -12.97 -16.68
N THR A 221 9.27 -12.83 -16.48
CA THR A 221 10.23 -13.92 -16.67
C THR A 221 10.52 -14.61 -15.34
N ILE A 222 10.65 -15.95 -15.39
CA ILE A 222 11.03 -16.74 -14.21
C ILE A 222 12.50 -16.49 -13.93
N ILE A 223 12.80 -15.90 -12.78
CA ILE A 223 14.17 -15.64 -12.33
C ILE A 223 14.70 -16.85 -11.56
N GLN A 224 13.85 -17.43 -10.71
CA GLN A 224 14.25 -18.49 -9.82
C GLN A 224 13.07 -19.39 -9.46
N GLN A 225 13.39 -20.64 -9.18
CA GLN A 225 12.48 -21.66 -8.68
C GLN A 225 13.15 -22.41 -7.53
N SER A 226 12.39 -22.73 -6.48
CA SER A 226 12.87 -23.53 -5.35
C SER A 226 11.78 -24.50 -4.93
N THR A 227 12.16 -25.72 -4.60
CA THR A 227 11.24 -26.71 -4.06
C THR A 227 10.79 -26.35 -2.65
N TRP A 228 9.53 -26.63 -2.36
CA TRP A 228 8.83 -26.37 -1.11
C TRP A 228 8.51 -27.68 -0.39
N ASP A 229 9.36 -28.02 0.57
CA ASP A 229 9.26 -29.27 1.33
C ASP A 229 8.52 -29.13 2.67
N TYR A 230 7.86 -27.99 2.90
CA TYR A 230 7.32 -27.61 4.21
C TYR A 230 5.80 -27.78 4.34
N GLY A 231 5.18 -28.56 3.44
CA GLY A 231 3.76 -28.90 3.46
C GLY A 231 2.87 -27.93 2.68
N VAL A 232 1.55 -28.02 2.88
CA VAL A 232 0.57 -27.20 2.14
C VAL A 232 0.63 -25.75 2.60
N ILE A 233 0.71 -24.84 1.62
CA ILE A 233 0.71 -23.39 1.82
C ILE A 233 -0.72 -22.90 2.00
N HIS A 234 -0.97 -22.09 3.03
CA HIS A 234 -2.26 -21.43 3.22
C HIS A 234 -2.32 -20.04 2.62
N ASP A 235 -1.27 -19.24 2.82
CA ASP A 235 -1.25 -17.85 2.36
C ASP A 235 0.17 -17.27 2.31
N PHE A 236 0.30 -16.18 1.56
CA PHE A 236 1.52 -15.39 1.41
C PHE A 236 1.28 -13.91 1.70
N CYS A 237 2.30 -13.24 2.23
CA CYS A 237 2.38 -11.79 2.14
C CYS A 237 3.82 -11.31 1.98
N TRP A 238 4.00 -10.09 1.49
CA TRP A 238 5.32 -9.46 1.41
C TRP A 238 5.57 -8.54 2.61
N SER A 239 6.75 -8.64 3.21
CA SER A 239 7.22 -7.70 4.23
C SER A 239 8.32 -6.80 3.69
N SER A 240 8.00 -5.52 3.50
CA SER A 240 8.99 -4.50 3.13
C SER A 240 10.03 -4.27 4.23
N GLY A 241 9.66 -4.44 5.50
CA GLY A 241 10.57 -4.27 6.63
C GLY A 241 11.65 -5.36 6.71
N LEU A 242 11.32 -6.59 6.30
CA LEU A 242 12.24 -7.74 6.28
C LEU A 242 12.82 -8.04 4.89
N VAL A 243 12.34 -7.37 3.85
CA VAL A 243 12.69 -7.62 2.44
C VAL A 243 12.53 -9.11 2.10
N SER A 244 11.44 -9.70 2.59
CA SER A 244 11.15 -11.13 2.46
C SER A 244 9.65 -11.36 2.33
N PHE A 245 9.29 -12.43 1.61
CA PHE A 245 7.95 -13.00 1.65
C PHE A 245 7.79 -13.78 2.95
N ILE A 246 6.60 -13.71 3.53
CA ILE A 246 6.19 -14.50 4.68
C ILE A 246 5.19 -15.53 4.16
N VAL A 247 5.45 -16.80 4.47
CA VAL A 247 4.63 -17.94 4.06
C VAL A 247 4.08 -18.60 5.30
N ILE A 248 2.77 -18.83 5.35
CA ILE A 248 2.13 -19.64 6.39
C ILE A 248 1.63 -20.96 5.82
N THR A 249 1.73 -22.03 6.61
CA THR A 249 1.36 -23.39 6.21
C THR A 249 0.22 -23.96 7.03
N GLU A 250 -0.42 -25.00 6.51
CA GLU A 250 -1.46 -25.78 7.21
C GLU A 250 -0.97 -26.38 8.53
N GLN A 251 0.33 -26.67 8.63
CA GLN A 251 0.95 -27.17 9.85
C GLN A 251 1.23 -26.08 10.89
N SER A 252 0.59 -24.91 10.79
CA SER A 252 0.73 -23.81 11.75
C SER A 252 2.15 -23.24 11.85
N LYS A 253 2.95 -23.38 10.79
CA LYS A 253 4.31 -22.86 10.71
C LYS A 253 4.36 -21.62 9.83
N ALA A 254 5.30 -20.75 10.12
CA ALA A 254 5.59 -19.57 9.32
C ALA A 254 7.07 -19.58 8.86
N PHE A 255 7.30 -19.12 7.63
CA PHE A 255 8.63 -19.09 7.01
C PHE A 255 8.89 -17.72 6.37
N LEU A 256 10.15 -17.32 6.36
CA LEU A 256 10.66 -16.23 5.53
C LEU A 256 11.26 -16.81 4.26
N VAL A 257 10.81 -16.30 3.13
CA VAL A 257 11.38 -16.58 1.81
C VAL A 257 12.00 -15.29 1.30
N SER A 258 13.32 -15.28 1.17
CA SER A 258 14.06 -14.10 0.71
C SER A 258 13.65 -13.72 -0.70
N GLY A 259 13.36 -12.43 -0.91
CA GLY A 259 12.91 -11.92 -2.21
C GLY A 259 13.95 -11.95 -3.32
N ASN A 260 15.23 -12.19 -3.00
CA ASN A 260 16.33 -12.10 -3.97
C ASN A 260 16.88 -13.46 -4.41
N ASN A 261 16.80 -14.47 -3.54
CA ASN A 261 17.45 -15.76 -3.74
C ASN A 261 16.59 -16.96 -3.30
N LEU A 262 15.31 -16.72 -2.96
CA LEU A 262 14.38 -17.73 -2.45
C LEU A 262 14.90 -18.57 -1.27
N SER A 263 15.87 -18.07 -0.49
CA SER A 263 16.32 -18.79 0.70
C SER A 263 15.18 -18.85 1.73
N ILE A 264 14.88 -20.05 2.22
CA ILE A 264 13.78 -20.31 3.13
C ILE A 264 14.31 -20.47 4.56
N ASN A 265 13.78 -19.69 5.51
CA ASN A 265 14.11 -19.78 6.92
C ASN A 265 12.83 -19.90 7.74
N SER A 266 12.77 -20.79 8.72
CA SER A 266 11.64 -20.87 9.65
C SER A 266 11.60 -19.64 10.56
N ILE A 267 10.40 -19.12 10.82
CA ILE A 267 10.18 -18.07 11.80
C ILE A 267 9.93 -18.72 13.17
N GLU A 268 10.79 -18.44 14.13
CA GLU A 268 10.58 -18.85 15.52
C GLU A 268 9.59 -17.91 16.23
N GLY A 269 8.76 -18.45 17.13
CA GLY A 269 7.84 -17.66 17.96
C GLY A 269 6.46 -17.41 17.35
N ILE A 270 6.20 -17.90 16.13
CA ILE A 270 4.88 -17.96 15.51
C ILE A 270 4.40 -19.42 15.48
N ASP A 271 4.18 -19.99 16.66
CA ASP A 271 3.81 -21.40 16.81
C ASP A 271 2.41 -21.59 17.42
N ASN A 272 1.86 -22.80 17.24
CA ASN A 272 0.69 -23.35 17.94
C ASN A 272 -0.69 -22.74 17.65
N HIS A 273 -0.91 -22.16 16.47
CA HIS A 273 -2.26 -21.79 16.02
C HIS A 273 -2.47 -22.13 14.55
N LEU A 274 -3.67 -22.63 14.22
CA LEU A 274 -4.09 -22.83 12.83
C LEU A 274 -4.32 -21.47 12.17
N TRP A 275 -3.30 -21.00 11.45
CA TRP A 275 -3.30 -19.76 10.70
C TRP A 275 -4.03 -19.93 9.37
N ILE A 276 -4.89 -18.98 9.01
CA ILE A 276 -5.72 -19.05 7.80
C ILE A 276 -5.20 -18.11 6.72
N SER A 277 -4.92 -16.87 7.09
CA SER A 277 -4.51 -15.83 6.17
C SER A 277 -3.54 -14.87 6.86
N CYS A 278 -2.70 -14.22 6.06
CA CYS A 278 -1.67 -13.32 6.56
C CYS A 278 -1.59 -12.05 5.72
N THR A 279 -1.29 -10.94 6.38
CA THR A 279 -0.92 -9.68 5.72
C THR A 279 0.11 -8.94 6.55
N CYS A 280 0.85 -8.03 5.91
CA CYS A 280 1.95 -7.33 6.55
C CYS A 280 1.83 -5.82 6.34
N SER A 281 2.14 -5.06 7.38
CA SER A 281 2.51 -3.65 7.28
C SER A 281 4.04 -3.52 7.30
N ASN A 282 4.56 -2.30 7.26
CA ASN A 282 6.01 -2.08 7.35
C ASN A 282 6.64 -2.57 8.67
N SER A 283 5.86 -2.75 9.73
CA SER A 283 6.38 -3.04 11.07
C SER A 283 5.72 -4.23 11.75
N PHE A 284 4.57 -4.68 11.24
CA PHE A 284 3.79 -5.73 11.87
C PHE A 284 3.32 -6.77 10.86
N LEU A 285 3.23 -8.02 11.32
CA LEU A 285 2.55 -9.12 10.65
C LEU A 285 1.20 -9.33 11.34
N TYR A 286 0.14 -9.45 10.55
CA TYR A 286 -1.20 -9.78 11.03
C TYR A 286 -1.58 -11.16 10.54
N LEU A 287 -1.96 -12.04 11.46
CA LEU A 287 -2.40 -13.41 11.17
C LEU A 287 -3.83 -13.62 11.65
N THR A 288 -4.66 -14.27 10.83
CA THR A 288 -5.99 -14.72 11.23
C THR A 288 -5.97 -16.18 11.69
N THR A 289 -6.80 -16.51 12.67
CA THR A 289 -6.95 -17.88 13.20
C THR A 289 -8.31 -18.48 12.83
N LEU A 290 -8.44 -19.81 12.95
CA LEU A 290 -9.72 -20.53 12.85
C LEU A 290 -10.77 -20.09 13.88
N SER A 291 -10.34 -19.51 15.01
CA SER A 291 -11.22 -18.91 16.02
C SER A 291 -11.68 -17.49 15.67
N ASN A 292 -11.42 -17.04 14.43
CA ASN A 292 -11.69 -15.69 13.96
C ASN A 292 -10.98 -14.58 14.77
N SER A 293 -9.84 -14.92 15.38
CA SER A 293 -8.98 -13.97 16.05
C SER A 293 -7.99 -13.38 15.04
N ILE A 294 -7.53 -12.15 15.30
CA ILE A 294 -6.43 -11.53 14.58
C ILE A 294 -5.29 -11.30 15.57
N VAL A 295 -4.10 -11.79 15.23
CA VAL A 295 -2.90 -11.65 16.06
C VAL A 295 -1.90 -10.77 15.34
N GLU A 296 -1.43 -9.72 16.01
CA GLU A 296 -0.40 -8.81 15.54
C GLU A 296 0.96 -9.20 16.13
N PHE A 297 1.93 -9.43 15.25
CA PHE A 297 3.33 -9.68 15.61
C PHE A 297 4.20 -8.51 15.17
N SER A 298 5.13 -8.08 16.02
CA SER A 298 6.20 -7.19 15.57
C SER A 298 7.15 -7.95 14.66
N LEU A 299 7.68 -7.30 13.63
CA LEU A 299 8.64 -7.94 12.70
C LEU A 299 10.09 -7.81 13.16
N LEU A 300 10.42 -6.66 13.77
CA LEU A 300 11.77 -6.30 14.20
C LEU A 300 11.74 -5.76 15.63
N PRO A 301 12.76 -6.07 16.46
CA PRO A 301 13.97 -6.84 16.13
C PRO A 301 13.76 -8.36 16.04
N SER A 302 12.62 -8.86 16.49
CA SER A 302 12.26 -10.28 16.50
C SER A 302 10.74 -10.42 16.40
N PHE A 303 10.26 -11.57 15.94
CA PHE A 303 8.84 -11.88 15.95
C PHE A 303 8.32 -12.03 17.38
N SER A 304 7.50 -11.08 17.82
CA SER A 304 6.85 -11.12 19.12
C SER A 304 5.39 -10.71 19.01
N CYS A 305 4.52 -11.47 19.68
CA CYS A 305 3.10 -11.15 19.75
C CYS A 305 2.92 -9.83 20.51
N MET A 306 2.31 -8.85 19.85
CA MET A 306 2.08 -7.51 20.38
C MET A 306 0.65 -7.36 20.87
N ARG A 307 -0.31 -7.74 20.03
CA ARG A 307 -1.75 -7.59 20.28
C ARG A 307 -2.52 -8.77 19.72
N ARG A 308 -3.65 -9.07 20.34
CA ARG A 308 -4.62 -10.06 19.87
C ARG A 308 -6.01 -9.44 19.97
N TRP A 309 -6.76 -9.54 18.89
CA TRP A 309 -8.19 -9.21 18.86
C TRP A 309 -8.97 -10.50 18.69
N ASP A 310 -9.91 -10.74 19.60
CA ASP A 310 -10.82 -11.89 19.57
C ASP A 310 -12.25 -11.43 19.26
N PRO A 311 -13.12 -12.32 18.77
CA PRO A 311 -14.57 -12.06 18.72
C PRO A 311 -15.10 -11.60 20.10
N PRO A 312 -16.06 -10.65 20.17
CA PRO A 312 -16.80 -10.05 19.06
C PRO A 312 -16.09 -8.84 18.41
N THR A 313 -14.84 -8.54 18.81
CA THR A 313 -14.12 -7.33 18.34
C THR A 313 -13.77 -7.44 16.86
N THR A 314 -13.37 -8.63 16.43
CA THR A 314 -13.01 -8.93 15.03
C THR A 314 -14.24 -9.14 14.16
N CYS A 315 -15.09 -10.11 14.53
CA CYS A 315 -16.37 -10.45 13.92
C CYS A 315 -17.36 -10.96 14.97
N LYS A 316 -18.63 -11.10 14.63
CA LYS A 316 -19.65 -11.69 15.53
C LYS A 316 -19.47 -13.21 15.67
N GLU A 317 -20.13 -13.81 16.67
CA GLU A 317 -20.00 -15.24 17.01
C GLU A 317 -20.34 -16.22 15.85
N ASN A 318 -21.23 -15.84 14.93
CA ASN A 318 -21.63 -16.65 13.77
C ASN A 318 -20.97 -16.21 12.45
N GLU A 319 -19.99 -15.32 12.54
CA GLU A 319 -19.26 -14.78 11.40
C GLU A 319 -17.86 -15.39 11.34
N PHE A 320 -17.29 -15.48 10.15
CA PHE A 320 -15.96 -16.03 9.90
C PHE A 320 -15.09 -15.08 9.11
N ILE A 321 -13.82 -14.95 9.49
CA ILE A 321 -12.86 -14.19 8.71
C ILE A 321 -12.30 -15.11 7.63
N LYS A 322 -12.61 -14.81 6.36
CA LYS A 322 -12.12 -15.58 5.21
C LYS A 322 -10.79 -15.07 4.67
N ASP A 323 -10.53 -13.78 4.81
CA ASP A 323 -9.34 -13.16 4.25
C ASP A 323 -8.98 -11.88 5.02
N ILE A 324 -7.69 -11.55 5.03
CA ILE A 324 -7.17 -10.31 5.62
C ILE A 324 -6.14 -9.69 4.68
N ASN A 325 -6.26 -8.39 4.44
CA ASN A 325 -5.28 -7.67 3.63
C ASN A 325 -5.02 -6.26 4.20
N CYS A 326 -3.84 -5.70 3.94
CA CYS A 326 -3.41 -4.44 4.53
C CYS A 326 -2.93 -3.49 3.43
N ASN A 327 -3.28 -2.20 3.54
CA ASN A 327 -2.59 -1.13 2.83
C ASN A 327 -2.25 -0.01 3.80
N ASP A 328 -1.00 0.47 3.77
CA ASP A 328 -0.51 1.63 4.51
C ASP A 328 -0.95 1.69 5.99
N ASP A 329 -2.15 2.24 6.26
CA ASP A 329 -2.77 2.48 7.56
C ASP A 329 -4.11 1.74 7.79
N LYS A 330 -4.57 0.89 6.87
CA LYS A 330 -5.85 0.17 6.96
C LYS A 330 -5.71 -1.33 6.77
N ILE A 331 -6.61 -2.04 7.43
CA ILE A 331 -6.75 -3.50 7.32
C ILE A 331 -8.15 -3.84 6.85
N ALA A 332 -8.24 -4.59 5.76
CA ALA A 332 -9.46 -5.12 5.19
C ALA A 332 -9.68 -6.55 5.68
N LEU A 333 -10.93 -6.86 6.01
CA LEU A 333 -11.39 -8.17 6.43
C LEU A 333 -12.56 -8.59 5.56
N ILE A 334 -12.48 -9.78 4.97
CA ILE A 334 -13.65 -10.45 4.40
C ILE A 334 -14.31 -11.26 5.50
N ILE A 335 -15.51 -10.84 5.89
CA ILE A 335 -16.29 -11.48 6.94
C ILE A 335 -17.50 -12.17 6.31
N VAL A 336 -17.68 -13.44 6.60
CA VAL A 336 -18.73 -14.28 6.01
C VAL A 336 -19.66 -14.81 7.10
N HIS A 337 -20.96 -14.66 6.88
CA HIS A 337 -21.99 -15.27 7.69
C HIS A 337 -22.71 -16.34 6.87
N PHE A 338 -22.34 -17.60 7.08
CA PHE A 338 -22.77 -18.70 6.21
C PHE A 338 -24.28 -18.96 6.23
N SER A 339 -24.93 -18.90 7.40
CA SER A 339 -26.36 -19.21 7.53
C SER A 339 -27.21 -18.21 6.74
N ASP A 340 -26.90 -16.92 6.89
CA ASP A 340 -27.60 -15.82 6.21
C ASP A 340 -27.08 -15.55 4.79
N LYS A 341 -26.01 -16.24 4.35
CA LYS A 341 -25.32 -16.03 3.07
C LYS A 341 -24.92 -14.57 2.85
N ILE A 342 -24.36 -13.95 3.89
CA ILE A 342 -23.94 -12.56 3.86
C ILE A 342 -22.41 -12.50 3.85
N ILE A 343 -21.86 -11.67 2.95
CA ILE A 343 -20.44 -11.32 2.95
C ILE A 343 -20.30 -9.83 3.17
N HIS A 344 -19.38 -9.47 4.05
CA HIS A 344 -19.00 -8.11 4.31
C HIS A 344 -17.51 -7.92 4.00
N LEU A 345 -17.20 -6.83 3.32
CA LEU A 345 -15.86 -6.25 3.40
C LEU A 345 -15.90 -5.21 4.52
N ILE A 346 -15.11 -5.43 5.56
CA ILE A 346 -14.93 -4.49 6.68
C ILE A 346 -13.52 -3.93 6.63
N VAL A 347 -13.39 -2.61 6.61
CA VAL A 347 -12.09 -1.94 6.63
C VAL A 347 -11.92 -1.20 7.93
N ARG A 348 -10.79 -1.43 8.61
CA ARG A 348 -10.44 -0.89 9.92
C ARG A 348 -9.13 -0.12 9.88
N SER A 349 -8.95 0.81 10.81
CA SER A 349 -7.66 1.47 11.07
C SER A 349 -6.67 0.47 11.65
N VAL A 350 -5.44 0.40 11.15
CA VAL A 350 -4.38 -0.44 11.73
C VAL A 350 -4.00 0.03 13.14
N THR A 351 -4.06 1.34 13.38
CA THR A 351 -3.59 1.93 14.65
C THR A 351 -4.57 1.72 15.79
N THR A 352 -5.85 2.05 15.56
CA THR A 352 -6.90 2.01 16.59
C THR A 352 -7.79 0.77 16.49
N PHE A 353 -7.76 0.06 15.36
CA PHE A 353 -8.66 -1.05 15.03
C PHE A 353 -10.14 -0.66 14.87
N ASP A 354 -10.44 0.64 14.87
CA ASP A 354 -11.79 1.15 14.64
C ASP A 354 -12.25 0.87 13.20
N GLN A 355 -13.53 0.54 13.05
CA GLN A 355 -14.14 0.35 11.74
C GLN A 355 -14.24 1.71 11.02
N LEU A 356 -13.61 1.80 9.85
CA LEU A 356 -13.67 2.96 8.96
C LEU A 356 -14.92 2.90 8.09
N PHE A 357 -15.18 1.73 7.48
CA PHE A 357 -16.41 1.45 6.76
C PHE A 357 -16.68 -0.06 6.69
N SER A 358 -17.91 -0.41 6.32
CA SER A 358 -18.33 -1.78 6.00
C SER A 358 -19.26 -1.74 4.80
N ILE A 359 -19.11 -2.68 3.88
CA ILE A 359 -20.02 -2.87 2.76
C ILE A 359 -20.45 -4.33 2.69
N ARG A 360 -21.75 -4.55 2.47
CA ARG A 360 -22.32 -5.87 2.17
C ARG A 360 -22.19 -6.14 0.67
N LEU A 361 -21.66 -7.31 0.34
CA LEU A 361 -21.58 -7.80 -1.04
C LEU A 361 -22.77 -8.72 -1.33
N ASP A 362 -23.46 -8.48 -2.45
CA ASP A 362 -24.62 -9.27 -2.85
C ASP A 362 -24.18 -10.50 -3.65
N ILE A 363 -23.97 -11.62 -2.94
CA ILE A 363 -23.48 -12.88 -3.52
C ILE A 363 -24.56 -13.95 -3.30
N LYS A 364 -25.14 -14.42 -4.41
CA LYS A 364 -26.34 -15.28 -4.40
C LYS A 364 -26.07 -16.70 -3.92
N HIS A 365 -24.86 -17.20 -4.15
CA HIS A 365 -24.46 -18.57 -3.85
C HIS A 365 -23.11 -18.54 -3.16
N LEU A 366 -23.08 -19.02 -1.92
CA LEU A 366 -21.88 -19.04 -1.12
C LEU A 366 -21.40 -20.48 -0.97
N SER A 367 -20.17 -20.75 -1.40
CA SER A 367 -19.51 -22.05 -1.21
C SER A 367 -18.54 -21.96 -0.04
N TYR A 368 -18.47 -23.03 0.76
CA TYR A 368 -17.49 -23.13 1.84
C TYR A 368 -16.07 -23.38 1.33
N GLN A 369 -15.96 -24.06 0.19
CA GLN A 369 -14.71 -24.58 -0.37
C GLN A 369 -13.99 -23.57 -1.26
N LEU A 370 -14.74 -22.65 -1.88
CA LEU A 370 -14.17 -21.70 -2.82
C LEU A 370 -13.71 -20.41 -2.11
N PRO A 371 -12.57 -19.85 -2.52
CA PRO A 371 -12.00 -18.69 -1.86
C PRO A 371 -12.78 -17.41 -2.17
N ILE A 372 -12.75 -16.49 -1.21
CA ILE A 372 -13.17 -15.10 -1.38
C ILE A 372 -12.05 -14.28 -0.80
N ARG A 373 -11.38 -13.48 -1.63
CA ARG A 373 -10.17 -12.75 -1.28
C ARG A 373 -10.36 -11.26 -1.56
N CYS A 374 -9.60 -10.45 -0.87
CA CYS A 374 -9.50 -9.03 -1.12
C CYS A 374 -8.05 -8.63 -1.34
N CYS A 375 -7.83 -7.66 -2.21
CA CYS A 375 -6.53 -7.05 -2.38
C CYS A 375 -6.65 -5.52 -2.46
N PRO A 376 -5.65 -4.81 -1.92
CA PRO A 376 -5.61 -3.37 -2.02
C PRO A 376 -5.32 -2.94 -3.45
N LEU A 377 -6.01 -1.91 -3.89
CA LEU A 377 -5.74 -1.18 -5.11
C LEU A 377 -5.10 0.17 -4.78
N LYS A 378 -4.63 0.87 -5.82
CA LYS A 378 -4.19 2.28 -5.69
C LYS A 378 -5.31 3.15 -5.12
N ASN A 379 -4.94 4.28 -4.52
CA ASN A 379 -5.83 5.30 -3.97
C ASN A 379 -6.72 4.83 -2.81
N ASN A 380 -6.25 3.86 -2.02
CA ASN A 380 -6.96 3.27 -0.88
C ASN A 380 -8.30 2.62 -1.27
N GLU A 381 -8.33 2.04 -2.46
CA GLU A 381 -9.46 1.28 -2.99
C GLU A 381 -9.21 -0.22 -2.81
N TRP A 382 -10.24 -1.03 -2.99
CA TRP A 382 -10.16 -2.47 -2.76
C TRP A 382 -10.81 -3.22 -3.90
N LEU A 383 -10.20 -4.34 -4.27
CA LEU A 383 -10.82 -5.35 -5.13
C LEU A 383 -11.19 -6.53 -4.24
N VAL A 384 -12.44 -6.98 -4.33
CA VAL A 384 -12.86 -8.26 -3.76
C VAL A 384 -13.13 -9.22 -4.89
N ILE A 385 -12.57 -10.42 -4.82
CA ILE A 385 -12.79 -11.49 -5.77
C ILE A 385 -13.54 -12.65 -5.10
N GLU A 386 -14.48 -13.23 -5.82
CA GLU A 386 -15.38 -14.27 -5.32
C GLU A 386 -15.38 -15.42 -6.33
N ALA A 387 -14.84 -16.57 -5.94
CA ALA A 387 -14.61 -17.68 -6.84
C ALA A 387 -15.90 -18.37 -7.32
N ASN A 388 -16.93 -18.48 -6.48
CA ASN A 388 -18.09 -19.32 -6.77
C ASN A 388 -18.97 -18.81 -7.90
N THR A 389 -19.12 -17.49 -8.01
CA THR A 389 -19.85 -16.80 -9.08
C THR A 389 -18.93 -16.09 -10.05
N SER A 390 -17.61 -16.23 -9.86
CA SER A 390 -16.57 -15.57 -10.65
C SER A 390 -16.76 -14.06 -10.70
N GLN A 391 -17.09 -13.43 -9.57
CA GLN A 391 -17.39 -12.01 -9.50
C GLN A 391 -16.25 -11.20 -8.88
N PHE A 392 -16.01 -10.03 -9.45
CA PHE A 392 -15.17 -8.98 -8.94
C PHE A 392 -16.03 -7.82 -8.45
N PHE A 393 -15.67 -7.28 -7.28
CA PHE A 393 -16.29 -6.10 -6.70
C PHE A 393 -15.22 -5.04 -6.48
N HIS A 394 -15.35 -3.90 -7.16
CA HIS A 394 -14.46 -2.76 -6.97
C HIS A 394 -15.06 -1.80 -5.95
N ILE A 395 -14.39 -1.67 -4.81
CA ILE A 395 -14.82 -0.85 -3.69
C ILE A 395 -13.96 0.41 -3.61
N GLY A 396 -14.60 1.57 -3.65
CA GLY A 396 -13.95 2.86 -3.50
C GLY A 396 -13.42 3.11 -2.09
N LYS A 397 -12.56 4.12 -1.97
CA LYS A 397 -11.97 4.56 -0.70
C LYS A 397 -12.98 4.99 0.38
N ASP A 398 -14.20 5.32 -0.03
CA ASP A 398 -15.33 5.71 0.82
C ASP A 398 -16.23 4.52 1.18
N GLY A 399 -15.84 3.29 0.81
CA GLY A 399 -16.58 2.07 1.08
C GLY A 399 -17.78 1.85 0.16
N LYS A 400 -17.91 2.61 -0.94
CA LYS A 400 -18.97 2.40 -1.92
C LYS A 400 -18.55 1.48 -3.04
N LEU A 401 -19.47 0.65 -3.50
CA LEU A 401 -19.30 -0.16 -4.70
C LEU A 401 -19.23 0.75 -5.94
N LYS A 402 -18.12 0.70 -6.67
CA LYS A 402 -17.92 1.43 -7.92
C LYS A 402 -18.36 0.64 -9.13
N GLY A 403 -18.17 -0.67 -9.10
CA GLY A 403 -18.52 -1.54 -10.21
C GLY A 403 -18.35 -3.01 -9.85
N THR A 404 -18.96 -3.85 -10.67
CA THR A 404 -18.81 -5.29 -10.63
C THR A 404 -18.44 -5.81 -12.02
N LEU A 405 -17.71 -6.92 -12.06
CA LEU A 405 -17.35 -7.61 -13.29
C LEU A 405 -17.47 -9.11 -13.05
N THR A 406 -18.05 -9.84 -14.02
CA THR A 406 -17.96 -11.29 -14.03
C THR A 406 -16.71 -11.68 -14.83
N TYR A 407 -15.87 -12.50 -14.22
CA TYR A 407 -14.66 -13.04 -14.82
C TYR A 407 -14.95 -14.42 -15.44
N ASP A 408 -14.27 -14.77 -16.52
CA ASP A 408 -14.62 -15.97 -17.32
C ASP A 408 -14.35 -17.29 -16.57
N GLN A 409 -13.41 -17.28 -15.63
CA GLN A 409 -13.01 -18.44 -14.83
C GLN A 409 -13.11 -18.11 -13.33
N PRO A 410 -13.30 -19.10 -12.44
CA PRO A 410 -13.26 -18.89 -11.00
C PRO A 410 -11.91 -18.29 -10.53
N PRO A 411 -11.90 -17.04 -10.01
CA PRO A 411 -10.69 -16.41 -9.50
C PRO A 411 -10.38 -16.91 -8.08
N TYR A 412 -9.22 -17.52 -7.89
CA TYR A 412 -8.78 -18.07 -6.61
C TYR A 412 -7.96 -17.09 -5.78
N ASN A 413 -7.16 -16.26 -6.44
CA ASN A 413 -6.45 -15.15 -5.82
C ASN A 413 -6.26 -14.00 -6.83
N ALA A 414 -6.08 -12.77 -6.35
CA ALA A 414 -5.73 -11.63 -7.19
C ALA A 414 -4.88 -10.62 -6.43
N LEU A 415 -3.93 -10.00 -7.12
CA LEU A 415 -3.17 -8.87 -6.57
C LEU A 415 -2.79 -7.88 -7.66
N LEU A 416 -2.48 -6.66 -7.25
CA LEU A 416 -1.88 -5.66 -8.14
C LEU A 416 -0.35 -5.86 -8.12
N PHE A 417 0.23 -6.27 -9.25
CA PHE A 417 1.67 -6.37 -9.43
C PHE A 417 2.22 -5.07 -10.01
N GLY A 418 3.13 -4.44 -9.27
CA GLY A 418 3.69 -3.17 -9.67
C GLY A 418 2.62 -2.08 -9.61
N SER A 419 2.44 -1.37 -10.72
CA SER A 419 1.55 -0.23 -10.73
C SER A 419 0.34 -0.40 -11.67
N ASN A 420 0.41 -1.34 -12.60
CA ASN A 420 -0.47 -1.41 -13.77
C ASN A 420 -0.79 -2.84 -14.22
N ILE A 421 -0.45 -3.87 -13.43
CA ILE A 421 -0.75 -5.25 -13.80
C ILE A 421 -1.63 -5.85 -12.72
N LEU A 422 -2.86 -6.21 -13.06
CA LEU A 422 -3.70 -7.03 -12.20
C LEU A 422 -3.40 -8.50 -12.52
N VAL A 423 -2.91 -9.22 -11.52
CA VAL A 423 -2.62 -10.64 -11.61
C VAL A 423 -3.80 -11.40 -11.02
N ILE A 424 -4.32 -12.37 -11.77
CA ILE A 424 -5.48 -13.17 -11.37
C ILE A 424 -5.08 -14.64 -11.49
N ARG A 425 -5.10 -15.35 -10.37
CA ARG A 425 -4.87 -16.79 -10.30
C ARG A 425 -6.21 -17.52 -10.38
N THR A 426 -6.30 -18.52 -11.23
CA THR A 426 -7.42 -19.48 -11.32
C THR A 426 -6.92 -20.87 -10.89
N ASP A 427 -7.73 -21.91 -11.09
CA ASP A 427 -7.37 -23.30 -10.80
C ASP A 427 -6.24 -23.85 -11.68
N SER A 428 -6.09 -23.28 -12.88
CA SER A 428 -5.26 -23.82 -13.97
C SER A 428 -4.42 -22.75 -14.66
N THR A 429 -4.65 -21.46 -14.37
CA THR A 429 -3.90 -20.38 -15.02
C THR A 429 -3.59 -19.22 -14.08
N ILE A 430 -2.58 -18.44 -14.47
CA ILE A 430 -2.30 -17.12 -13.93
C ILE A 430 -2.40 -16.12 -15.08
N ASN A 431 -3.39 -15.24 -14.99
CA ASN A 431 -3.74 -14.27 -16.00
C ASN A 431 -3.22 -12.88 -15.61
N PHE A 432 -2.58 -12.21 -16.56
CA PHE A 432 -1.99 -10.89 -16.38
C PHE A 432 -2.76 -9.88 -17.22
N HIS A 433 -3.39 -8.92 -16.55
CA HIS A 433 -4.20 -7.88 -17.18
C HIS A 433 -3.52 -6.53 -17.03
N GLU A 434 -3.43 -5.79 -18.13
CA GLU A 434 -2.97 -4.41 -18.07
C GLU A 434 -4.11 -3.53 -17.55
N VAL A 435 -3.81 -2.76 -16.50
CA VAL A 435 -4.70 -1.76 -15.94
C VAL A 435 -4.20 -0.40 -16.40
N LEU A 436 -4.94 0.20 -17.32
CA LEU A 436 -4.66 1.55 -17.82
C LEU A 436 -5.06 2.59 -16.75
N HIS A 437 -4.14 3.52 -16.44
CA HIS A 437 -4.40 4.71 -15.61
C HIS A 437 -4.85 5.92 -16.43
#